data_AF-A0A954L9U3-F1
#
_entry.id   AF-A0A954L9U3-F1
#
_cell.length_a   1.000
_cell.length_b   1.000
_cell.length_c   1.000
_cell.angle_alpha   90.00
_cell.angle_beta   90.00
_cell.angle_gamma   90.00
#
_symmetry.space_group_name_H-M   'P 1'
#
loop_
_entity.id
_entity.type
_entity.pdbx_description
1 polymer ?
#
loop_
_entity_poly.entity_id
_entity_poly.type
_entity_poly.pdbx_seq_one_letter_code
_entity_poly.pdbx_strand_id
1 'polypeptide(L)'
;QMLDGLGMAETTPGPLIMVVQFVGFMGGYRQTVDLPPLWGGILGACITTWVTFVPCFLWIFLGGPYVERIRNNQRLSAALKAITASVVGVILNLAVWFSLQTLFQRTSDIQIGWMKVPRPDFASVDLGAILIAAVAFLLIFRFRRTMVVVLPACCGLGILWKLFL
;
A
#
# COMPACT_ATOMS: atom_id res chain seq x y z
N GLN A 1 9.72 4.66 -4.68
CA GLN A 1 8.65 5.59 -5.14
C GLN A 1 7.25 5.13 -4.76
N MET A 2 6.77 3.96 -5.23
CA MET A 2 5.48 3.44 -4.75
C MET A 2 5.51 3.12 -3.25
N LEU A 3 6.62 2.55 -2.77
CA LEU A 3 6.93 2.36 -1.34
C LEU A 3 6.82 3.66 -0.53
N ASP A 4 7.38 4.77 -1.04
CA ASP A 4 7.37 6.06 -0.35
C ASP A 4 5.96 6.68 -0.34
N GLY A 5 5.21 6.53 -1.44
CA GLY A 5 3.81 6.97 -1.54
C GLY A 5 2.87 6.17 -0.63
N LEU A 6 3.08 4.86 -0.50
CA LEU A 6 2.36 4.01 0.44
C LEU A 6 2.70 4.37 1.89
N GLY A 7 3.98 4.54 2.20
CA GLY A 7 4.44 4.98 3.52
C GLY A 7 3.84 6.33 3.94
N MET A 8 3.77 7.29 3.02
CA MET A 8 3.09 8.57 3.25
C MET A 8 1.58 8.42 3.50
N ALA A 9 0.88 7.59 2.72
CA ALA A 9 -0.56 7.44 2.87
C ALA A 9 -0.97 6.78 4.19
N GLU A 10 -0.16 5.85 4.71
CA GLU A 10 -0.37 5.21 6.02
C GLU A 10 -0.05 6.14 7.21
N THR A 11 0.61 7.29 6.99
CA THR A 11 0.89 8.27 8.08
C THR A 11 -0.35 9.03 8.54
N THR A 12 -1.38 9.07 7.71
CA THR A 12 -2.68 9.63 8.04
C THR A 12 -3.68 8.49 8.18
N PRO A 13 -4.61 8.51 9.17
CA PRO A 13 -5.73 7.57 9.23
C PRO A 13 -6.77 7.82 8.12
N GLY A 14 -6.32 8.28 6.95
CA GLY A 14 -7.14 8.48 5.77
C GLY A 14 -7.25 7.20 4.95
N PRO A 15 -8.10 7.19 3.92
CA PRO A 15 -8.29 6.00 3.10
C PRO A 15 -7.03 5.72 2.28
N LEU A 16 -6.58 4.45 2.29
CA LEU A 16 -5.50 3.86 1.47
C LEU A 16 -5.50 4.31 0.00
N ILE A 17 -6.65 4.75 -0.48
CA ILE A 17 -6.88 5.31 -1.81
C ILE A 17 -6.07 6.59 -2.11
N MET A 18 -5.60 7.32 -1.10
CA MET A 18 -4.80 8.53 -1.29
C MET A 18 -3.45 8.23 -1.98
N VAL A 19 -2.93 7.00 -1.89
CA VAL A 19 -1.75 6.58 -2.66
C VAL A 19 -2.02 6.69 -4.15
N VAL A 20 -3.20 6.26 -4.60
CA VAL A 20 -3.54 6.22 -6.02
C VAL A 20 -3.70 7.65 -6.56
N GLN A 21 -4.31 8.54 -5.78
CA GLN A 21 -4.36 9.98 -6.09
C GLN A 21 -2.95 10.60 -6.19
N PHE A 22 -2.03 10.27 -5.26
CA PHE A 22 -0.65 10.75 -5.32
C PHE A 22 0.11 10.21 -6.54
N VAL A 23 -0.06 8.93 -6.88
CA VAL A 23 0.51 8.35 -8.09
C VAL A 23 -0.06 9.03 -9.34
N GLY A 24 -1.37 9.32 -9.36
CA GLY A 24 -2.02 10.09 -10.42
C GLY A 24 -1.45 11.51 -10.56
N PHE A 25 -1.20 12.18 -9.44
CA PHE A 25 -0.50 13.48 -9.42
C PHE A 25 0.89 13.38 -10.03
N MET A 26 1.70 12.41 -9.58
CA MET A 26 3.06 12.24 -10.07
C MET A 26 3.12 11.85 -11.56
N GLY A 27 2.12 11.09 -12.04
CA GLY A 27 1.94 10.79 -13.45
C GLY A 27 1.69 12.06 -14.26
N GLY A 28 0.69 12.86 -13.86
CA GLY A 28 0.34 14.11 -14.54
C GLY A 28 1.41 15.20 -14.43
N TYR A 29 2.15 15.25 -13.31
CA TYR A 29 3.25 16.18 -13.10
C TYR A 29 4.45 15.91 -14.03
N ARG A 30 4.68 14.63 -14.38
CA ARG A 30 5.79 14.20 -15.24
C ARG A 30 5.45 14.17 -16.73
N GLN A 31 4.19 13.94 -17.07
CA GLN A 31 3.70 13.90 -18.45
C GLN A 31 2.77 15.07 -18.74
N THR A 32 3.31 16.28 -18.66
CA THR A 32 2.58 17.48 -19.04
C THR A 32 2.45 17.56 -20.56
N VAL A 33 1.23 17.44 -21.06
CA VAL A 33 0.88 17.84 -22.43
C VAL A 33 0.62 19.35 -22.40
N ASP A 34 1.63 20.14 -22.79
CA ASP A 34 1.59 21.60 -22.97
C ASP A 34 1.07 22.45 -21.78
N LEU A 35 0.99 21.86 -20.58
CA LEU A 35 0.54 22.50 -19.35
C LEU A 35 1.70 22.66 -18.36
N PRO A 36 1.66 23.65 -17.44
CA PRO A 36 2.62 23.70 -16.36
C PRO A 36 2.54 22.43 -15.48
N PRO A 37 3.68 21.88 -14.99
CA PRO A 37 3.75 20.64 -14.21
C PRO A 37 2.76 20.54 -13.05
N LEU A 38 2.56 21.64 -12.33
CA LEU A 38 1.61 21.66 -11.21
C LEU A 38 0.17 21.40 -11.67
N TRP A 39 -0.24 21.98 -12.80
CA TRP A 39 -1.58 21.79 -13.36
C TRP A 39 -1.76 20.39 -13.93
N GLY A 40 -0.73 19.84 -14.60
CA GLY A 40 -0.74 18.44 -15.02
C GLY A 40 -0.93 17.49 -13.85
N GLY A 41 -0.22 17.72 -12.75
CA GLY A 41 -0.38 16.93 -11.52
C GLY A 41 -1.76 17.07 -10.88
N ILE A 42 -2.30 18.30 -10.76
CA ILE A 42 -3.64 18.53 -10.22
C ILE A 42 -4.71 17.81 -11.05
N LEU A 43 -4.63 17.91 -12.38
CA LEU A 43 -5.55 17.21 -13.27
C LEU A 43 -5.43 15.69 -13.15
N GLY A 44 -4.20 15.17 -13.08
CA GLY A 44 -3.93 13.75 -12.84
C GLY A 44 -4.53 13.25 -11.52
N ALA A 45 -4.39 14.01 -10.44
CA ALA A 45 -5.02 13.73 -9.16
C ALA A 45 -6.55 13.76 -9.25
N CYS A 46 -7.14 14.81 -9.85
CA CYS A 46 -8.58 14.98 -10.00
C CYS A 46 -9.22 13.84 -10.81
N ILE A 47 -8.63 13.48 -11.95
CA ILE A 47 -9.12 12.38 -12.78
C ILE A 47 -9.04 11.06 -12.01
N THR A 48 -7.93 10.83 -11.31
CA THR A 48 -7.75 9.61 -10.52
C THR A 48 -8.79 9.49 -9.41
N THR A 49 -9.06 10.58 -8.68
CA THR A 49 -10.13 10.65 -7.68
C THR A 49 -11.50 10.41 -8.32
N TRP A 50 -11.79 11.05 -9.45
CA TRP A 50 -13.06 10.89 -10.16
C TRP A 50 -13.29 9.43 -10.60
N VAL A 51 -12.33 8.84 -11.32
CA VAL A 51 -12.42 7.46 -11.84
C VAL A 51 -12.53 6.44 -10.70
N THR A 52 -11.97 6.75 -9.53
CA THR A 52 -12.01 5.84 -8.38
C THR A 52 -13.34 5.92 -7.64
N PHE A 53 -13.80 7.13 -7.31
CA PHE A 53 -14.97 7.30 -6.44
C PHE A 53 -16.29 7.28 -7.20
N VAL A 54 -16.38 7.92 -8.36
CA VAL A 54 -17.67 8.10 -9.07
C VAL A 54 -18.26 6.76 -9.51
N PRO A 55 -17.51 5.86 -10.18
CA PRO A 55 -18.05 4.55 -10.55
C PRO A 55 -18.43 3.72 -9.33
N CYS A 56 -17.60 3.69 -8.29
CA CYS A 56 -17.89 2.93 -7.08
C CYS A 56 -19.16 3.41 -6.38
N PHE A 57 -19.35 4.73 -6.22
CA PHE A 57 -20.57 5.27 -5.65
C PHE A 57 -21.79 5.02 -6.53
N LEU A 58 -21.65 5.13 -7.85
CA LEU A 58 -22.72 4.80 -8.80
C LEU A 58 -23.19 3.35 -8.58
N TRP A 59 -22.27 2.40 -8.50
CA TRP A 59 -22.59 0.99 -8.28
C TRP A 59 -23.17 0.71 -6.89
N ILE A 60 -22.71 1.40 -5.85
CA ILE A 60 -23.27 1.27 -4.49
C ILE A 60 -24.72 1.75 -4.47
N PHE A 61 -25.02 2.91 -5.04
CA PHE A 61 -26.38 3.44 -5.08
C PHE A 61 -27.29 2.61 -5.97
N LEU A 62 -26.81 2.16 -7.13
CA LEU A 62 -27.56 1.28 -8.02
C LEU A 62 -27.81 -0.10 -7.38
N GLY A 63 -26.84 -0.61 -6.63
CA GLY A 63 -26.90 -1.91 -5.95
C GLY A 63 -27.71 -1.89 -4.65
N GLY A 64 -27.82 -0.75 -3.98
CA GLY A 64 -28.55 -0.54 -2.72
C GLY A 64 -29.89 -1.27 -2.60
N PRO A 65 -30.86 -1.05 -3.53
CA PRO A 65 -32.17 -1.71 -3.47
C PRO A 65 -32.14 -3.23 -3.63
N TYR A 66 -31.04 -3.80 -4.14
CA TYR A 66 -30.89 -5.24 -4.37
C TYR A 66 -30.06 -5.95 -3.28
N VAL A 67 -29.42 -5.21 -2.36
CA VAL A 67 -28.51 -5.76 -1.34
C VAL A 67 -29.20 -6.81 -0.46
N GLU A 68 -30.44 -6.57 -0.02
CA GLU A 68 -31.16 -7.52 0.85
C GLU A 68 -31.45 -8.85 0.15
N ARG A 69 -31.78 -8.82 -1.14
CA ARG A 69 -32.01 -10.04 -1.96
C ARG A 69 -30.71 -10.81 -2.17
N ILE A 70 -29.60 -10.10 -2.40
CA ILE A 70 -28.26 -10.70 -2.57
C ILE A 70 -27.80 -11.34 -1.25
N ARG A 71 -28.07 -10.69 -0.10
CA ARG A 71 -27.67 -11.17 1.22
C ARG A 71 -28.42 -12.45 1.65
N ASN A 72 -29.69 -12.59 1.27
CA ASN A 72 -30.49 -13.78 1.60
C ASN A 72 -30.16 -15.00 0.72
N ASN A 73 -29.38 -14.84 -0.35
CA ASN A 73 -28.96 -15.95 -1.20
C ASN A 73 -27.61 -16.52 -0.75
N GLN A 74 -27.64 -17.74 -0.23
CA GLN A 74 -26.48 -18.42 0.34
C GLN A 74 -25.32 -18.60 -0.66
N ARG A 75 -25.61 -18.80 -1.95
CA ARG A 75 -24.59 -18.95 -3.00
C ARG A 75 -23.86 -17.64 -3.28
N LEU A 76 -24.59 -16.52 -3.36
CA LEU A 76 -24.01 -15.19 -3.55
C LEU A 76 -23.22 -14.73 -2.33
N SER A 77 -23.73 -14.98 -1.12
CA SER A 77 -23.00 -14.69 0.12
C SER A 77 -21.69 -15.49 0.22
N ALA A 78 -21.70 -16.76 -0.18
CA ALA A 78 -20.48 -17.57 -0.24
C ALA A 78 -19.46 -17.02 -1.26
N ALA A 79 -19.91 -16.58 -2.44
CA ALA A 79 -19.04 -15.94 -3.43
C ALA A 79 -18.41 -14.65 -2.90
N LEU A 80 -19.18 -13.79 -2.20
CA LEU A 80 -18.65 -12.57 -1.58
C LEU A 80 -17.59 -12.89 -0.51
N LYS A 81 -17.79 -13.92 0.31
CA LYS A 81 -16.78 -14.38 1.27
C LYS A 81 -15.50 -14.87 0.59
N ALA A 82 -15.62 -15.58 -0.53
CA ALA A 82 -14.46 -16.02 -1.31
C ALA A 82 -13.66 -14.82 -1.87
N ILE A 83 -14.35 -13.76 -2.30
CA ILE A 83 -13.71 -12.50 -2.70
C ILE A 83 -12.95 -11.88 -1.51
N THR A 84 -13.57 -11.79 -0.33
CA THR A 84 -12.87 -11.28 0.87
C THR A 84 -11.63 -12.10 1.22
N ALA A 85 -11.71 -13.42 1.14
CA ALA A 85 -10.56 -14.31 1.36
C ALA A 85 -9.44 -14.09 0.33
N SER A 86 -9.80 -13.89 -0.94
CA SER A 86 -8.85 -13.54 -2.00
C SER A 86 -8.15 -12.21 -1.72
N VAL A 87 -8.89 -11.17 -1.31
CA VAL A 87 -8.34 -9.86 -0.94
C VAL A 87 -7.35 -9.98 0.22
N VAL A 88 -7.65 -10.77 1.26
CA VAL A 88 -6.71 -11.04 2.36
C VAL A 88 -5.43 -11.73 1.86
N GLY A 89 -5.56 -12.68 0.94
CA GLY A 89 -4.42 -13.33 0.29
C GLY A 89 -3.55 -12.36 -0.51
N VAL A 90 -4.17 -11.42 -1.24
CA VAL A 90 -3.45 -10.37 -1.97
C VAL A 90 -2.73 -9.41 -1.01
N ILE A 91 -3.38 -9.00 0.08
CA ILE A 91 -2.75 -8.15 1.10
C ILE A 91 -1.54 -8.86 1.72
N LEU A 92 -1.66 -10.15 2.05
CA LEU A 92 -0.56 -10.95 2.57
C LEU A 92 0.59 -11.04 1.55
N ASN A 93 0.29 -11.27 0.28
CA ASN A 93 1.30 -11.32 -0.78
C ASN A 93 2.06 -9.98 -0.89
N LEU A 94 1.34 -8.86 -0.92
CA LEU A 94 1.95 -7.52 -0.94
C LEU A 94 2.80 -7.29 0.32
N ALA A 95 2.32 -7.67 1.49
CA ALA A 95 3.05 -7.53 2.75
C ALA A 95 4.36 -8.31 2.74
N VAL A 96 4.36 -9.54 2.22
CA VAL A 96 5.59 -10.35 2.06
C VAL A 96 6.54 -9.71 1.06
N TRP A 97 6.03 -9.26 -0.09
CA TRP A 97 6.84 -8.61 -1.12
C TRP A 97 7.53 -7.34 -0.58
N PHE A 98 6.77 -6.49 0.13
CA PHE A 98 7.32 -5.29 0.77
C PHE A 98 8.33 -5.64 1.85
N SER A 99 8.04 -6.63 2.70
CA SER A 99 8.95 -7.06 3.76
C SER A 99 10.29 -7.52 3.18
N LEU A 100 10.27 -8.29 2.09
CA LEU A 100 11.50 -8.69 1.40
C LEU A 100 12.29 -7.48 0.87
N GLN A 101 11.61 -6.57 0.17
CA GLN A 101 12.26 -5.40 -0.43
C GLN A 101 12.73 -4.35 0.60
N THR A 102 12.17 -4.37 1.82
CA THR A 102 12.58 -3.49 2.92
C THR A 102 13.69 -4.10 3.78
N LEU A 103 13.66 -5.42 4.02
CA LEU A 103 14.63 -6.09 4.90
C LEU A 103 15.93 -6.49 4.18
N PHE A 104 15.91 -6.66 2.86
CA PHE A 104 17.06 -7.06 2.06
C PHE A 104 17.43 -5.97 1.05
N GLN A 105 18.70 -5.58 1.02
CA GLN A 105 19.21 -4.56 0.10
C GLN A 105 19.36 -5.09 -1.33
N ARG A 106 19.51 -6.41 -1.51
CA ARG A 106 19.52 -7.07 -2.82
C ARG A 106 18.51 -8.22 -2.86
N THR A 107 17.46 -8.01 -3.64
CA THR A 107 16.53 -9.06 -4.04
C THR A 107 16.87 -9.46 -5.48
N SER A 108 17.38 -10.67 -5.68
CA SER A 108 17.66 -11.21 -7.01
C SER A 108 16.51 -12.08 -7.49
N ASP A 109 15.99 -11.83 -8.69
CA ASP A 109 14.95 -12.67 -9.28
C ASP A 109 15.58 -13.94 -9.84
N ILE A 110 15.11 -15.11 -9.37
CA ILE A 110 15.44 -16.39 -10.00
C ILE A 110 14.29 -16.76 -10.92
N GLN A 111 14.61 -16.97 -12.20
CA GLN A 111 13.68 -17.57 -13.15
C GLN A 111 13.68 -19.08 -12.95
N ILE A 112 12.58 -19.62 -12.43
CA ILE A 112 12.31 -21.06 -12.39
C ILE A 112 11.28 -21.33 -13.48
N GLY A 113 11.75 -21.65 -14.69
CA GLY A 113 10.91 -21.79 -15.87
C GLY A 113 10.19 -20.48 -16.22
N TRP A 114 8.85 -20.52 -16.27
CA TRP A 114 7.99 -19.37 -16.59
C TRP A 114 7.78 -18.40 -15.41
N MET A 115 8.21 -18.79 -14.20
CA MET A 115 7.90 -18.07 -12.96
C MET A 115 9.16 -17.36 -12.44
N LYS A 116 9.08 -16.04 -12.29
CA LYS A 116 10.09 -15.24 -11.57
C LYS A 116 9.79 -15.32 -10.08
N VAL A 117 10.68 -15.94 -9.32
CA VAL A 117 10.57 -16.03 -7.86
C VAL A 117 11.66 -15.16 -7.25
N PRO A 118 11.30 -14.17 -6.41
CA PRO A 118 12.30 -13.32 -5.75
C PRO A 118 13.08 -14.17 -4.74
N ARG A 119 14.40 -14.29 -4.92
CA ARG A 119 15.30 -14.90 -3.93
C ARG A 119 16.03 -13.76 -3.19
N PRO A 120 15.75 -13.54 -1.90
CA PRO A 120 16.52 -12.60 -1.10
C PRO A 120 17.94 -13.14 -0.93
N ASP A 121 18.94 -12.27 -1.11
CA ASP A 121 20.31 -12.60 -0.75
C ASP A 121 20.48 -12.39 0.75
N PHE A 122 20.65 -13.49 1.50
CA PHE A 122 20.82 -13.48 2.96
C PHE A 122 22.05 -12.69 3.42
N ALA A 123 23.02 -12.41 2.54
CA ALA A 123 24.17 -11.57 2.86
C ALA A 123 23.82 -10.06 2.85
N SER A 124 22.69 -9.67 2.24
CA SER A 124 22.27 -8.27 2.07
C SER A 124 21.26 -7.78 3.11
N VAL A 125 21.18 -8.47 4.25
CA VAL A 125 20.24 -8.15 5.33
C VAL A 125 20.55 -6.78 5.92
N ASP A 126 19.54 -5.91 5.94
CA ASP A 126 19.62 -4.63 6.63
C ASP A 126 19.21 -4.80 8.11
N LEU A 127 20.22 -4.93 8.97
CA LEU A 127 20.02 -5.06 10.42
C LEU A 127 19.31 -3.84 11.03
N GLY A 128 19.51 -2.65 10.46
CA GLY A 128 18.82 -1.43 10.91
C GLY A 128 17.32 -1.51 10.62
N ALA A 129 16.95 -1.95 9.41
CA ALA A 129 15.56 -2.16 9.04
C ALA A 129 14.87 -3.22 9.91
N ILE A 130 15.55 -4.34 10.20
CA ILE A 130 15.03 -5.39 11.10
C ILE A 130 14.78 -4.84 12.51
N LEU A 131 15.74 -4.10 13.08
CA LEU A 131 15.62 -3.53 14.41
C LEU A 131 14.45 -2.53 14.49
N ILE A 132 14.34 -1.63 13.52
CA ILE A 132 13.25 -0.66 13.46
C ILE A 132 11.90 -1.37 13.30
N ALA A 133 11.82 -2.41 12.47
CA ALA A 133 10.61 -3.22 12.30
C ALA A 133 10.22 -3.96 13.58
N ALA A 134 11.18 -4.53 14.32
CA ALA A 134 10.93 -5.19 15.59
C ALA A 134 10.44 -4.20 16.67
N VAL A 135 11.03 -3.01 16.73
CA VAL A 135 10.58 -1.93 17.62
C VAL A 135 9.15 -1.49 17.27
N ALA A 136 8.86 -1.28 15.99
CA ALA A 136 7.52 -0.94 15.52
C ALA A 136 6.50 -2.02 15.92
N PHE A 137 6.84 -3.29 15.69
CA PHE A 137 6.01 -4.44 16.04
C PHE A 137 5.71 -4.47 17.55
N LEU A 138 6.71 -4.28 18.40
CA LEU A 138 6.51 -4.22 19.85
C LEU A 138 5.63 -3.03 20.26
N LEU A 139 5.85 -1.84 19.71
CA LEU A 139 5.05 -0.65 20.02
C LEU A 139 3.57 -0.83 19.66
N ILE A 140 3.28 -1.48 18.53
CA ILE A 140 1.91 -1.73 18.07
C ILE A 140 1.26 -2.86 18.86
N PHE A 141 1.87 -4.05 18.92
CA PHE A 141 1.22 -5.23 19.49
C PHE A 141 1.27 -5.27 21.02
N ARG A 142 2.42 -4.94 21.62
CA ARG A 142 2.60 -5.04 23.08
C ARG A 142 2.15 -3.79 23.81
N PHE A 143 2.41 -2.62 23.24
CA PHE A 143 2.12 -1.32 23.86
C PHE A 143 0.86 -0.64 23.31
N ARG A 144 0.20 -1.22 22.29
CA ARG A 144 -1.03 -0.70 21.65
C ARG A 144 -0.92 0.78 21.27
N ARG A 145 0.25 1.22 20.84
CA ARG A 145 0.47 2.61 20.40
C ARG A 145 -0.13 2.83 19.02
N THR A 146 -0.68 4.02 18.79
CA THR A 146 -1.25 4.40 17.49
C THR A 146 -0.15 4.65 16.46
N MET A 147 -0.46 4.46 15.18
CA MET A 147 0.47 4.73 14.07
C MET A 147 1.08 6.13 14.14
N VAL A 148 0.30 7.13 14.55
CA VAL A 148 0.74 8.52 14.72
C VAL A 148 1.97 8.65 15.65
N VAL A 149 2.11 7.76 16.65
CA VAL A 149 3.26 7.75 17.58
C VAL A 149 4.40 6.87 17.06
N VAL A 150 4.06 5.73 16.45
CA VAL A 150 5.05 4.74 16.01
C VAL A 150 5.86 5.25 14.82
N LEU A 151 5.22 5.92 13.87
CA LEU A 151 5.87 6.41 12.65
C LEU A 151 6.99 7.43 12.88
N PRO A 152 6.79 8.52 13.65
CA PRO A 152 7.87 9.44 13.97
C PRO A 152 8.97 8.80 14.82
N ALA A 153 8.64 7.84 15.70
CA ALA A 153 9.64 7.10 16.46
C ALA A 153 10.53 6.24 15.55
N CYS A 154 9.94 5.50 14.60
CA CYS A 154 10.68 4.73 13.60
C CYS A 154 11.50 5.64 12.67
N CYS A 155 10.95 6.78 12.27
CA CYS A 155 11.66 7.77 11.45
C CYS A 155 12.88 8.33 12.20
N GLY A 156 12.73 8.70 13.48
CA GLY A 156 13.82 9.16 14.32
C GLY A 156 14.91 8.11 14.50
N LEU A 157 14.52 6.84 14.76
CA LEU A 157 15.47 5.73 14.82
C LEU A 157 16.21 5.51 13.50
N GLY A 158 15.52 5.60 12.36
CA GLY A 158 16.13 5.48 11.04
C GLY A 158 17.12 6.61 10.73
N ILE A 159 16.80 7.85 11.09
CA ILE A 159 17.71 9.00 10.93
C ILE A 159 18.96 8.82 11.81
N LEU A 160 18.79 8.42 13.07
CA LEU A 160 19.91 8.14 13.97
C LEU A 160 20.79 7.02 13.41
N TRP A 161 20.19 5.93 12.94
CA TRP A 161 20.93 4.82 12.36
C TRP A 161 21.75 5.24 11.15
N LYS A 162 21.17 6.05 10.25
CA LYS A 162 21.84 6.52 9.02
C LYS A 162 22.90 7.62 9.26
N LEU A 163 22.86 8.29 10.42
CA LEU A 163 23.86 9.31 10.78
C LEU A 163 25.07 8.71 11.48
N PHE A 164 24.90 7.58 12.18
CA PHE A 164 25.97 6.92 12.94
C PHE A 164 26.70 5.80 12.16
N LEU A 165 26.16 5.36 11.02
CA LEU A 165 26.69 4.31 10.14
C LEU A 165 26.75 4.80 8.69
#